data_AF-C0K132-F1
#
_entry.id   AF-C0K132-F1
#
_cell.length_a   1.000
_cell.length_b   1.000
_cell.length_c   1.000
_cell.angle_alpha   90.00
_cell.angle_beta   90.00
_cell.angle_gamma   90.00
#
_symmetry.space_group_name_H-M   'P 1'
#
loop_
_entity.id
_entity.type
_entity.pdbx_description
1 polymer ?
#
loop_
_entity_poly.entity_id
_entity_poly.type
_entity_poly.pdbx_seq_one_letter_code
_entity_poly.pdbx_strand_id
1 'polypeptide(L)'
;MNKKRIVLKTISLLGTTSFLSIGISSCISIAEKDTNPNNGQTHKDTNPNNIQTQLQAARMELTDLINAKARTLTSLQDYAKIEASLSSAYSEAETVNNNLNATLEQLNIAKTNLKSAINQANTNRTNFDNEHPNLVEAYKVLKTTLERSATNLEGLSSTAYNQIRNNLVNLYNKASSLITKTLDPLNGGTLLDTNEITTVNRNINNTLSAINQQKTNAYALANSFIKEVIQNSGKSFVGTFTANQVQPSNYSFVAFSADVTPGNYKYARRTVW
;
A
#
# COMPACT_ATOMS: atom_id res chain seq x y z
N MET A 1 30.50 -17.45 -23.18
CA MET A 1 29.17 -17.58 -22.53
C MET A 1 29.05 -16.50 -21.47
N ASN A 2 28.32 -15.42 -21.76
CA ASN A 2 28.21 -14.25 -20.88
C ASN A 2 27.26 -14.53 -19.70
N LYS A 3 27.81 -14.59 -18.49
CA LYS A 3 27.05 -14.56 -17.23
C LYS A 3 26.39 -13.18 -17.08
N LYS A 4 25.08 -13.09 -17.37
CA LYS A 4 24.29 -11.91 -16.99
C LYS A 4 24.14 -11.88 -15.47
N ARG A 5 24.89 -11.00 -14.80
CA ARG A 5 24.67 -10.63 -13.41
C ARG A 5 23.39 -9.80 -13.34
N ILE A 6 22.33 -10.35 -12.75
CA ILE A 6 21.14 -9.57 -12.39
C ILE A 6 21.52 -8.77 -11.15
N VAL A 7 21.81 -7.48 -11.35
CA VAL A 7 22.01 -6.52 -10.27
C VAL A 7 20.62 -6.22 -9.69
N LEU A 8 20.30 -6.80 -8.53
CA LEU A 8 19.17 -6.33 -7.73
C LEU A 8 19.50 -4.91 -7.30
N LYS A 9 18.83 -3.91 -7.89
CA LYS A 9 18.69 -2.61 -7.26
C LYS A 9 17.78 -2.83 -6.05
N THR A 10 18.39 -2.93 -4.88
CA THR A 10 17.71 -2.79 -3.61
C THR A 10 17.04 -1.41 -3.61
N ILE A 11 15.73 -1.37 -3.80
CA ILE A 11 14.93 -0.24 -3.36
C ILE A 11 15.00 -0.33 -1.84
N SER A 12 15.92 0.45 -1.28
CA SER A 12 15.98 0.74 0.14
C SER A 12 14.66 1.41 0.50
N LEU A 13 13.68 0.62 0.92
CA LEU A 13 12.54 1.12 1.69
C LEU A 13 13.11 1.45 3.08
N LEU A 14 13.74 2.63 3.17
CA LEU A 14 14.17 3.22 4.44
C LEU A 14 12.96 3.22 5.37
N GLY A 15 13.21 2.74 6.58
CA GLY A 15 12.21 2.29 7.52
C GLY A 15 11.06 3.27 7.73
N THR A 16 9.85 2.79 7.48
CA THR A 16 8.69 3.30 8.19
C THR A 16 8.76 2.73 9.60
N THR A 17 9.19 3.57 10.52
CA THR A 17 8.95 3.41 11.95
C THR A 17 7.55 2.85 12.17
N SER A 18 7.47 1.80 12.98
CA SER A 18 6.24 1.21 13.48
C SER A 18 5.42 2.29 14.18
N PHE A 19 4.50 2.91 13.45
CA PHE A 19 3.42 3.65 14.06
C PHE A 19 2.31 2.63 14.30
N LEU A 20 2.15 2.25 15.58
CA LEU A 20 0.95 1.61 16.07
C LEU A 20 -0.24 2.41 15.54
N SER A 21 -1.03 1.79 14.65
CA SER A 21 -2.33 2.31 14.25
C SER A 21 -3.26 2.19 15.46
N ILE A 22 -3.19 3.20 16.32
CA ILE A 22 -4.24 3.44 17.30
C ILE A 22 -5.41 3.99 16.48
N GLY A 23 -6.49 3.21 16.39
CA GLY A 23 -7.76 3.67 15.88
C GLY A 23 -8.29 4.80 16.77
N ILE A 24 -7.80 6.02 16.57
CA ILE A 24 -8.41 7.22 17.11
C ILE A 24 -9.63 7.51 16.24
N SER A 25 -10.80 7.09 16.72
CA SER A 25 -12.06 7.73 16.39
C SER A 25 -11.99 9.17 16.91
N SER A 26 -11.34 10.05 16.16
CA SER A 26 -11.27 11.47 16.52
C SER A 26 -12.30 12.23 15.71
N CYS A 27 -13.51 12.32 16.27
CA CYS A 27 -14.31 13.52 16.09
C CYS A 27 -13.46 14.69 16.60
N ILE A 28 -12.78 15.41 15.71
CA ILE A 28 -12.16 16.69 16.06
C ILE A 28 -13.32 17.69 16.14
N SER A 29 -14.00 17.68 17.28
CA SER A 29 -14.80 18.82 17.70
C SER A 29 -13.80 19.89 18.12
N ILE A 30 -13.57 20.88 17.24
CA ILE A 30 -12.94 22.13 17.66
C ILE A 30 -13.94 22.74 18.63
N ALA A 31 -13.69 22.61 19.94
CA ALA A 31 -14.51 23.27 20.94
C ALA A 31 -14.40 24.78 20.70
N GLU A 32 -15.45 25.40 20.16
CA GLU A 32 -15.63 26.83 20.20
C GLU A 32 -15.68 27.24 21.66
N LYS A 33 -14.64 27.95 22.13
CA LYS A 33 -14.78 28.76 23.32
C LYS A 33 -15.65 29.95 22.93
N ASP A 34 -16.95 29.80 23.12
CA ASP A 34 -17.92 30.87 22.94
C ASP A 34 -17.67 31.92 24.03
N THR A 35 -16.92 32.96 23.68
CA THR A 35 -16.94 34.23 24.42
C THR A 35 -17.69 35.23 23.57
N ASN A 36 -19.02 35.13 23.61
CA ASN A 36 -19.92 36.17 23.15
C ASN A 36 -20.19 37.19 24.27
N PRO A 37 -19.66 38.42 24.21
CA PRO A 37 -20.31 39.58 24.80
C PRO A 37 -21.20 40.23 23.73
N ASN A 38 -22.48 40.22 24.02
CA ASN A 38 -23.58 40.68 23.19
C ASN A 38 -23.46 42.15 22.77
N ASN A 39 -24.03 42.41 21.59
CA ASN A 39 -24.79 43.60 21.19
C ASN A 39 -24.06 44.85 20.68
N GLY A 40 -24.67 45.41 19.63
CA GLY A 40 -24.10 46.41 18.73
C GLY A 40 -23.67 47.72 19.38
N GLN A 41 -22.47 48.15 19.02
CA GLN A 41 -22.14 49.57 18.88
C GLN A 41 -20.86 49.71 18.07
N THR A 42 -20.96 50.35 16.92
CA THR A 42 -19.86 50.74 16.04
C THR A 42 -19.07 51.89 16.70
N HIS A 43 -18.46 51.63 17.86
CA HIS A 43 -17.46 52.53 18.42
C HIS A 43 -16.10 52.08 17.93
N LYS A 44 -15.53 52.88 17.03
CA LYS A 44 -14.13 52.80 16.64
C LYS A 44 -13.30 53.22 17.86
N ASP A 45 -13.08 52.27 18.76
CA ASP A 45 -12.24 52.45 19.94
C ASP A 45 -10.78 52.47 19.49
N THR A 46 -10.30 53.66 19.10
CA THR A 46 -8.94 53.91 18.62
C THR A 46 -7.96 54.01 19.79
N ASN A 47 -7.95 53.03 20.69
CA ASN A 47 -6.89 52.87 21.68
C ASN A 47 -5.73 52.08 21.04
N PRO A 48 -4.56 52.69 20.77
CA PRO A 48 -3.44 52.03 20.09
C PRO A 48 -2.95 50.77 20.83
N ASN A 49 -3.06 50.76 22.16
CA ASN A 49 -2.67 49.63 22.99
C ASN A 49 -3.61 48.42 22.80
N ASN A 50 -4.88 48.65 22.49
CA ASN A 50 -5.86 47.59 22.22
C ASN A 50 -5.62 46.97 20.84
N ILE A 51 -5.36 47.80 19.82
CA ILE A 51 -5.12 47.33 18.45
C ILE A 51 -3.84 46.48 18.38
N GLN A 52 -2.75 46.91 19.03
CA GLN A 52 -1.50 46.14 19.05
C GLN A 52 -1.68 44.77 19.74
N THR A 53 -2.44 44.74 20.83
CA THR A 53 -2.75 43.50 21.56
C THR A 53 -3.60 42.56 20.70
N GLN A 54 -4.62 43.08 20.03
CA GLN A 54 -5.47 42.31 19.11
C GLN A 54 -4.69 41.77 17.92
N LEU A 55 -3.76 42.57 17.37
CA LEU A 55 -2.91 42.16 16.25
C LEU A 55 -2.01 40.98 16.65
N GLN A 56 -1.37 41.06 17.82
CA GLN A 56 -0.52 40.00 18.35
C GLN A 56 -1.34 38.72 18.63
N ALA A 57 -2.53 38.86 19.22
CA ALA A 57 -3.43 37.74 19.46
C ALA A 57 -3.86 37.05 18.15
N ALA A 58 -4.29 37.82 17.15
CA ALA A 58 -4.68 37.28 15.85
C ALA A 58 -3.53 36.55 15.14
N ARG A 59 -2.29 37.05 15.27
CA ARG A 59 -1.09 36.39 14.72
C ARG A 59 -0.77 35.08 15.45
N MET A 60 -0.89 35.04 16.77
CA MET A 60 -0.70 33.80 17.55
C MET A 60 -1.75 32.75 17.19
N GLU A 61 -3.03 33.11 17.11
CA GLU A 61 -4.09 32.18 16.73
C GLU A 61 -3.89 31.62 15.31
N LEU A 62 -3.47 32.46 14.36
CA LEU A 62 -3.15 32.00 13.00
C LEU A 62 -1.93 31.06 13.00
N THR A 63 -0.91 31.36 13.81
CA THR A 63 0.27 30.52 14.00
C THR A 63 -0.09 29.16 14.58
N ASP A 64 -1.00 29.10 15.57
CA ASP A 64 -1.46 27.84 16.15
C ASP A 64 -2.17 26.94 15.12
N LEU A 65 -3.00 27.55 14.26
CA LEU A 65 -3.62 26.81 13.15
C LEU A 65 -2.56 26.28 12.17
N ILE A 66 -1.58 27.12 11.79
CA ILE A 66 -0.48 26.73 10.89
C ILE A 66 0.36 25.59 11.50
N ASN A 67 0.62 25.62 12.81
CA ASN A 67 1.39 24.57 13.50
C ASN A 67 0.69 23.19 13.47
N ALA A 68 -0.62 23.14 13.22
CA ALA A 68 -1.35 21.90 13.02
C ALA A 68 -1.16 21.28 11.61
N LYS A 69 -0.57 22.01 10.65
CA LYS A 69 -0.42 21.63 9.23
C LYS A 69 0.05 20.19 9.03
N ALA A 70 1.17 19.80 9.65
CA ALA A 70 1.76 18.48 9.45
C ALA A 70 0.80 17.34 9.82
N ARG A 71 0.12 17.46 10.98
CA ARG A 71 -0.84 16.45 11.45
C ARG A 71 -2.06 16.39 10.54
N THR A 72 -2.59 17.56 10.15
CA THR A 72 -3.79 17.65 9.31
C THR A 72 -3.54 17.06 7.93
N LEU A 73 -2.43 17.43 7.27
CA LEU A 73 -2.07 16.89 5.95
C LEU A 73 -1.74 15.40 6.00
N THR A 74 -1.05 14.91 7.04
CA THR A 74 -0.78 13.46 7.21
C THR A 74 -2.08 12.65 7.26
N SER A 75 -3.14 13.18 7.87
CA SER A 75 -4.46 12.52 7.91
C SER A 75 -5.19 12.46 6.56
N LEU A 76 -4.68 13.19 5.56
CA LEU A 76 -5.22 13.31 4.21
C LEU A 76 -4.27 12.76 3.14
N GLN A 77 -3.14 12.15 3.50
CA GLN A 77 -2.13 11.63 2.56
C GLN A 77 -2.68 10.64 1.53
N ASP A 78 -3.78 9.95 1.86
CA ASP A 78 -4.45 9.03 0.96
C ASP A 78 -5.47 9.74 0.03
N TYR A 79 -5.65 11.06 0.14
CA TYR A 79 -6.62 11.87 -0.60
C TYR A 79 -5.92 13.06 -1.25
N ALA A 80 -5.03 12.79 -2.21
CA ALA A 80 -4.08 13.76 -2.76
C ALA A 80 -4.71 15.08 -3.21
N LYS A 81 -5.91 15.05 -3.80
CA LYS A 81 -6.64 16.27 -4.22
C LYS A 81 -7.10 17.13 -3.03
N ILE A 82 -7.67 16.50 -2.00
CA ILE A 82 -8.10 17.19 -0.78
C ILE A 82 -6.87 17.74 -0.05
N GLU A 83 -5.83 16.93 0.10
CA GLU A 83 -4.56 17.32 0.71
C GLU A 83 -3.93 18.52 0.01
N ALA A 84 -3.84 18.50 -1.32
CA ALA A 84 -3.25 19.60 -2.08
C ALA A 84 -4.05 20.91 -1.94
N SER A 85 -5.38 20.83 -1.97
CA SER A 85 -6.25 22.00 -1.77
C SER A 85 -6.02 22.63 -0.39
N LEU A 86 -5.95 21.80 0.66
CA LEU A 86 -5.69 22.27 2.01
C LEU A 86 -4.24 22.78 2.18
N SER A 87 -3.27 22.16 1.51
CA SER A 87 -1.87 22.60 1.51
C SER A 87 -1.72 24.01 0.90
N SER A 88 -2.49 24.33 -0.15
CA SER A 88 -2.56 25.69 -0.71
C SER A 88 -3.07 26.69 0.32
N ALA A 89 -4.17 26.38 1.01
CA ALA A 89 -4.73 27.25 2.05
C ALA A 89 -3.76 27.48 3.23
N TYR A 90 -3.01 26.45 3.64
CA TYR A 90 -1.93 26.62 4.62
C TYR A 90 -0.82 27.56 4.11
N SER A 91 -0.43 27.44 2.84
CA SER A 91 0.62 28.28 2.24
C SER A 91 0.19 29.74 2.12
N GLU A 92 -1.09 29.99 1.80
CA GLU A 92 -1.68 31.34 1.80
C GLU A 92 -1.70 31.93 3.22
N ALA A 93 -2.13 31.16 4.22
CA ALA A 93 -2.12 31.56 5.61
C ALA A 93 -0.70 31.87 6.13
N GLU A 94 0.29 31.03 5.79
CA GLU A 94 1.71 31.25 6.10
C GLU A 94 2.22 32.56 5.48
N THR A 95 1.83 32.85 4.24
CA THR A 95 2.21 34.10 3.55
C THR A 95 1.71 35.33 4.31
N VAL A 96 0.45 35.32 4.76
CA VAL A 96 -0.11 36.43 5.56
C VAL A 96 0.56 36.48 6.95
N ASN A 97 0.76 35.34 7.60
CA ASN A 97 1.35 35.26 8.94
C ASN A 97 2.81 35.71 8.97
N ASN A 98 3.55 35.51 7.89
CA ASN A 98 4.95 35.94 7.75
C ASN A 98 5.09 37.41 7.33
N ASN A 99 4.01 38.05 6.86
CA ASN A 99 4.02 39.47 6.55
C ASN A 99 3.98 40.29 7.86
N LEU A 100 5.10 40.95 8.18
CA LEU A 100 5.24 41.81 9.36
C LEU A 100 4.30 43.03 9.31
N ASN A 101 3.90 43.45 8.12
CA ASN A 101 3.00 44.59 7.89
C ASN A 101 1.53 44.16 7.73
N ALA A 102 1.20 42.88 7.97
CA ALA A 102 -0.19 42.42 7.90
C ALA A 102 -1.08 43.17 8.90
N THR A 103 -2.23 43.63 8.43
CA THR A 103 -3.23 44.30 9.27
C THR A 103 -4.03 43.27 10.09
N LEU A 104 -4.72 43.75 11.15
CA LEU A 104 -5.62 42.91 11.94
C LEU A 104 -6.71 42.25 11.07
N GLU A 105 -7.25 42.99 10.11
CA GLU A 105 -8.23 42.48 9.16
C GLU A 105 -7.66 41.36 8.28
N GLN A 106 -6.45 41.53 7.74
CA GLN A 106 -5.77 40.51 6.92
C GLN A 106 -5.51 39.22 7.71
N LEU A 107 -5.04 39.33 8.95
CA LEU A 107 -4.83 38.17 9.83
C LEU A 107 -6.15 37.45 10.14
N ASN A 108 -7.22 38.20 10.41
CA ASN A 108 -8.54 37.61 10.69
C ASN A 108 -9.15 36.94 9.45
N ILE A 109 -9.01 37.53 8.26
CA ILE A 109 -9.44 36.91 7.00
C ILE A 109 -8.65 35.62 6.77
N ALA A 110 -7.31 35.64 6.90
CA ALA A 110 -6.48 34.45 6.73
C ALA A 110 -6.87 33.33 7.72
N LYS A 111 -7.13 33.68 8.98
CA LYS A 111 -7.61 32.75 10.01
C LYS A 111 -8.95 32.12 9.63
N THR A 112 -9.92 32.93 9.23
CA THR A 112 -11.26 32.46 8.81
C THR A 112 -11.16 31.56 7.58
N ASN A 113 -10.37 31.96 6.58
CA ASN A 113 -10.16 31.19 5.36
C ASN A 113 -9.50 29.84 5.66
N LEU A 114 -8.47 29.81 6.51
CA LEU A 114 -7.80 28.57 6.89
C LEU A 114 -8.74 27.63 7.67
N LYS A 115 -9.51 28.15 8.63
CA LYS A 115 -10.54 27.36 9.34
C LYS A 115 -11.58 26.78 8.38
N SER A 116 -12.07 27.60 7.44
CA SER A 116 -13.02 27.17 6.42
C SER A 116 -12.43 26.06 5.54
N ALA A 117 -11.18 26.22 5.08
CA ALA A 117 -10.49 25.20 4.28
C ALA A 117 -10.28 23.88 5.04
N ILE A 118 -9.92 23.93 6.33
CA ILE A 118 -9.80 22.75 7.19
C ILE A 118 -11.15 22.04 7.29
N ASN A 119 -12.23 22.77 7.57
CA ASN A 119 -13.57 22.20 7.66
C ASN A 119 -14.01 21.58 6.33
N GLN A 120 -13.78 22.29 5.22
CA GLN A 120 -14.12 21.79 3.89
C GLN A 120 -13.33 20.52 3.54
N ALA A 121 -12.04 20.44 3.90
CA ALA A 121 -11.25 19.24 3.69
C ALA A 121 -11.80 18.03 4.46
N ASN A 122 -12.21 18.23 5.71
CA ASN A 122 -12.86 17.19 6.52
C ASN A 122 -14.20 16.75 5.91
N THR A 123 -15.04 17.70 5.51
CA THR A 123 -16.32 17.40 4.83
C THR A 123 -16.10 16.65 3.52
N ASN A 124 -15.14 17.08 2.69
CA ASN A 124 -14.82 16.41 1.44
C ASN A 124 -14.35 14.97 1.67
N ARG A 125 -13.51 14.73 2.70
CA ARG A 125 -13.07 13.38 3.06
C ARG A 125 -14.25 12.51 3.45
N THR A 126 -15.11 13.01 4.33
CA THR A 126 -16.31 12.29 4.76
C THR A 126 -17.25 11.98 3.59
N ASN A 127 -17.46 12.94 2.69
CA ASN A 127 -18.29 12.72 1.51
C ASN A 127 -17.69 11.65 0.59
N PHE A 128 -16.39 11.75 0.30
CA PHE A 128 -15.68 10.74 -0.50
C PHE A 128 -15.83 9.35 0.11
N ASP A 129 -15.63 9.22 1.42
CA ASP A 129 -15.74 7.93 2.13
C ASP A 129 -17.15 7.34 2.04
N ASN A 130 -18.18 8.19 2.13
CA ASN A 130 -19.58 7.79 2.02
C ASN A 130 -19.98 7.43 0.58
N GLU A 131 -19.43 8.11 -0.41
CA GLU A 131 -19.68 7.85 -1.83
C GLU A 131 -18.94 6.61 -2.34
N HIS A 132 -17.79 6.28 -1.74
CA HIS A 132 -16.91 5.19 -2.18
C HIS A 132 -16.54 4.19 -1.06
N PRO A 133 -17.50 3.65 -0.29
CA PRO A 133 -17.20 2.85 0.90
C PRO A 133 -16.42 1.57 0.57
N ASN A 134 -16.78 0.89 -0.53
CA ASN A 134 -16.10 -0.34 -0.95
C ASN A 134 -14.65 -0.09 -1.40
N LEU A 135 -14.39 1.05 -2.05
CA LEU A 135 -13.05 1.43 -2.46
C LEU A 135 -12.18 1.73 -1.24
N VAL A 136 -12.69 2.53 -0.32
CA VAL A 136 -11.99 2.90 0.92
C VAL A 136 -11.65 1.66 1.74
N GLU A 137 -12.60 0.74 1.91
CA GLU A 137 -12.38 -0.51 2.63
C GLU A 137 -11.33 -1.39 1.93
N ALA A 138 -11.46 -1.62 0.62
CA ALA A 138 -10.52 -2.42 -0.14
C ALA A 138 -9.09 -1.84 -0.08
N TYR A 139 -8.97 -0.51 -0.15
CA TYR A 139 -7.71 0.21 -0.06
C TYR A 139 -7.06 0.08 1.32
N LYS A 140 -7.84 0.23 2.40
CA LYS A 140 -7.37 0.02 3.79
C LYS A 140 -6.86 -1.41 3.99
N VAL A 141 -7.60 -2.41 3.51
CA VAL A 141 -7.18 -3.82 3.57
C VAL A 141 -5.89 -4.04 2.77
N LEU A 142 -5.73 -3.40 1.61
CA LEU A 142 -4.51 -3.49 0.80
C LEU A 142 -3.29 -2.88 1.53
N LYS A 143 -3.45 -1.73 2.19
CA LYS A 143 -2.40 -1.11 3.01
C LYS A 143 -1.98 -2.03 4.16
N THR A 144 -2.92 -2.56 4.93
CA THR A 144 -2.65 -3.54 6.00
C THR A 144 -1.92 -4.79 5.46
N THR A 145 -2.29 -5.25 4.26
CA THR A 145 -1.64 -6.39 3.61
C THR A 145 -0.19 -6.08 3.22
N LEU A 146 0.08 -4.86 2.76
CA LEU A 146 1.43 -4.37 2.41
C LEU A 146 2.34 -4.21 3.64
N GLU A 147 1.81 -3.74 4.76
CA GLU A 147 2.55 -3.62 6.03
C GLU A 147 3.10 -4.98 6.50
N ARG A 148 2.40 -6.07 6.17
CA ARG A 148 2.81 -7.45 6.50
C ARG A 148 3.76 -8.07 5.48
N SER A 149 4.12 -7.37 4.40
CA SER A 149 4.90 -7.92 3.29
C SER A 149 6.25 -8.51 3.73
N ALA A 150 6.97 -7.80 4.61
CA ALA A 150 8.25 -8.27 5.14
C ALA A 150 8.10 -9.61 5.88
N THR A 151 7.16 -9.68 6.84
CA THR A 151 6.86 -10.91 7.59
C THR A 151 6.40 -12.05 6.68
N ASN A 152 5.58 -11.75 5.67
CA ASN A 152 5.09 -12.76 4.73
C ASN A 152 6.19 -13.32 3.80
N LEU A 153 7.28 -12.57 3.59
CA LEU A 153 8.44 -12.99 2.82
C LEU A 153 9.50 -13.71 3.68
N GLU A 154 9.35 -13.70 5.00
CA GLU A 154 10.25 -14.43 5.90
C GLU A 154 10.24 -15.93 5.61
N GLY A 155 11.40 -16.57 5.74
CA GLY A 155 11.56 -18.00 5.46
C GLY A 155 11.48 -18.39 3.98
N LEU A 156 11.44 -17.44 3.05
CA LEU A 156 11.56 -17.66 1.59
C LEU A 156 12.96 -17.31 1.04
N SER A 157 13.98 -17.25 1.90
CA SER A 157 15.35 -16.90 1.52
C SER A 157 16.07 -18.02 0.74
N SER A 158 15.70 -19.28 1.00
CA SER A 158 16.26 -20.45 0.30
C SER A 158 16.04 -20.37 -1.21
N THR A 159 17.03 -20.81 -1.99
CA THR A 159 16.94 -20.87 -3.46
C THR A 159 15.82 -21.78 -3.94
N ALA A 160 15.46 -22.81 -3.17
CA ALA A 160 14.31 -23.67 -3.43
C ALA A 160 12.99 -22.89 -3.49
N TYR A 161 12.88 -21.77 -2.79
CA TYR A 161 11.65 -20.96 -2.69
C TYR A 161 11.65 -19.73 -3.60
N ASN A 162 12.65 -19.57 -4.47
CA ASN A 162 12.80 -18.39 -5.33
C ASN A 162 11.54 -18.07 -6.14
N GLN A 163 10.86 -19.07 -6.70
CA GLN A 163 9.64 -18.84 -7.50
C GLN A 163 8.47 -18.34 -6.65
N ILE A 164 8.28 -18.91 -5.45
CA ILE A 164 7.27 -18.47 -4.47
C ILE A 164 7.55 -17.02 -4.07
N ARG A 165 8.81 -16.73 -3.70
CA ARG A 165 9.25 -15.38 -3.32
C ARG A 165 9.03 -14.38 -4.46
N ASN A 166 9.44 -14.71 -5.68
CA ASN A 166 9.32 -13.82 -6.83
C ASN A 166 7.85 -13.53 -7.16
N ASN A 167 6.97 -14.53 -7.10
CA ASN A 167 5.54 -14.33 -7.28
C ASN A 167 4.98 -13.36 -6.23
N LEU A 168 5.29 -13.60 -4.95
CA LEU A 168 4.77 -12.77 -3.86
C LEU A 168 5.33 -11.33 -3.90
N VAL A 169 6.62 -11.15 -4.22
CA VAL A 169 7.22 -9.83 -4.47
C VAL A 169 6.53 -9.11 -5.63
N ASN A 170 6.23 -9.80 -6.73
CA ASN A 170 5.51 -9.20 -7.85
C ASN A 170 4.09 -8.76 -7.45
N LEU A 171 3.40 -9.55 -6.64
CA LEU A 171 2.08 -9.17 -6.11
C LEU A 171 2.17 -7.95 -5.18
N TYR A 172 3.16 -7.90 -4.29
CA TYR A 172 3.38 -6.72 -3.45
C TYR A 172 3.77 -5.48 -4.25
N ASN A 173 4.60 -5.59 -5.28
CA ASN A 173 4.93 -4.47 -6.16
C ASN A 173 3.69 -3.92 -6.88
N LYS A 174 2.78 -4.80 -7.32
CA LYS A 174 1.48 -4.39 -7.88
C LYS A 174 0.63 -3.67 -6.83
N ALA A 175 0.51 -4.22 -5.63
CA ALA A 175 -0.19 -3.58 -4.52
C ALA A 175 0.39 -2.20 -4.19
N SER A 176 1.72 -2.08 -4.09
CA SER A 176 2.43 -0.82 -3.86
C SER A 176 2.11 0.21 -4.95
N SER A 177 2.10 -0.20 -6.21
CA SER A 177 1.76 0.69 -7.33
C SER A 177 0.31 1.17 -7.31
N LEU A 178 -0.61 0.43 -6.68
CA LEU A 178 -1.99 0.88 -6.51
C LEU A 178 -2.11 1.91 -5.39
N ILE A 179 -1.47 1.67 -4.24
CA ILE A 179 -1.58 2.61 -3.12
C ILE A 179 -0.99 3.98 -3.44
N THR A 180 0.04 4.06 -4.31
CA THR A 180 0.63 5.33 -4.75
C THR A 180 -0.32 6.20 -5.58
N LYS A 181 -1.41 5.65 -6.12
CA LYS A 181 -2.42 6.44 -6.86
C LYS A 181 -3.32 7.26 -5.92
N THR A 182 -3.34 6.93 -4.62
CA THR A 182 -4.25 7.53 -3.61
C THR A 182 -5.74 7.25 -3.90
N LEU A 183 -6.61 7.46 -2.90
CA LEU A 183 -8.06 7.32 -3.02
C LEU A 183 -8.66 8.44 -3.89
N ASP A 184 -8.27 9.69 -3.62
CA ASP A 184 -8.73 10.88 -4.36
C ASP A 184 -7.56 11.54 -5.11
N PRO A 185 -7.26 11.10 -6.35
CA PRO A 185 -6.10 11.55 -7.10
C PRO A 185 -6.20 13.01 -7.56
N LEU A 186 -5.04 13.66 -7.74
CA LEU A 186 -4.94 15.03 -8.23
C LEU A 186 -5.63 15.23 -9.59
N ASN A 187 -6.12 16.45 -9.84
CA ASN A 187 -6.63 16.92 -11.13
C ASN A 187 -7.75 16.05 -11.76
N GLY A 188 -8.57 15.38 -10.93
CA GLY A 188 -9.61 14.50 -11.47
C GLY A 188 -9.03 13.27 -12.17
N GLY A 189 -7.85 12.83 -11.72
CA GLY A 189 -7.25 11.57 -12.16
C GLY A 189 -8.24 10.41 -12.00
N THR A 190 -8.00 9.34 -12.74
CA THR A 190 -8.87 8.16 -12.69
C THR A 190 -8.85 7.57 -11.29
N LEU A 191 -10.03 7.45 -10.68
CA LEU A 191 -10.20 6.74 -9.42
C LEU A 191 -9.65 5.31 -9.54
N LEU A 192 -9.13 4.82 -8.43
CA LEU A 192 -8.71 3.43 -8.32
C LEU A 192 -9.87 2.48 -8.63
N ASP A 193 -9.61 1.47 -9.45
CA ASP A 193 -10.57 0.41 -9.68
C ASP A 193 -10.63 -0.52 -8.45
N THR A 194 -11.79 -0.56 -7.81
CA THR A 194 -12.05 -1.42 -6.65
C THR A 194 -11.85 -2.90 -6.99
N ASN A 195 -12.15 -3.32 -8.23
CA ASN A 195 -11.93 -4.70 -8.68
C ASN A 195 -10.44 -5.03 -8.80
N GLU A 196 -9.63 -4.07 -9.23
CA GLU A 196 -8.18 -4.22 -9.33
C GLU A 196 -7.57 -4.41 -7.94
N ILE A 197 -7.94 -3.55 -6.98
CA ILE A 197 -7.48 -3.63 -5.58
C ILE A 197 -7.88 -4.97 -4.95
N THR A 198 -9.16 -5.33 -5.04
CA THR A 198 -9.67 -6.57 -4.44
C THR A 198 -9.04 -7.80 -5.08
N THR A 199 -8.75 -7.78 -6.38
CA THR A 199 -8.06 -8.88 -7.08
C THR A 199 -6.62 -9.03 -6.62
N VAL A 200 -5.88 -7.92 -6.49
CA VAL A 200 -4.51 -7.97 -5.97
C VAL A 200 -4.49 -8.50 -4.53
N ASN A 201 -5.38 -8.02 -3.65
CA ASN A 201 -5.51 -8.52 -2.29
C ASN A 201 -5.85 -10.01 -2.24
N ARG A 202 -6.83 -10.46 -3.04
CA ARG A 202 -7.21 -11.87 -3.14
C ARG A 202 -6.04 -12.74 -3.59
N ASN A 203 -5.27 -12.30 -4.57
CA ASN A 203 -4.12 -13.06 -5.07
C ASN A 203 -3.01 -13.19 -4.03
N ILE A 204 -2.75 -12.13 -3.24
CA ILE A 204 -1.82 -12.19 -2.12
C ILE A 204 -2.33 -13.21 -1.10
N ASN A 205 -3.57 -13.08 -0.63
CA ASN A 205 -4.14 -13.96 0.39
C ASN A 205 -4.20 -15.43 -0.06
N ASN A 206 -4.55 -15.70 -1.31
CA ASN A 206 -4.54 -17.05 -1.89
C ASN A 206 -3.12 -17.63 -1.96
N THR A 207 -2.11 -16.79 -2.26
CA THR A 207 -0.72 -17.24 -2.25
C THR A 207 -0.27 -17.58 -0.83
N LEU A 208 -0.64 -16.75 0.16
CA LEU A 208 -0.29 -16.96 1.55
C LEU A 208 -0.99 -18.19 2.16
N SER A 209 -2.25 -18.46 1.82
CA SER A 209 -2.96 -19.62 2.32
C SER A 209 -2.35 -20.95 1.85
N ALA A 210 -1.78 -20.98 0.64
CA ALA A 210 -1.11 -22.15 0.07
C ALA A 210 0.40 -22.23 0.37
N ILE A 211 0.99 -21.24 1.06
CA ILE A 211 2.44 -21.05 1.09
C ILE A 211 3.20 -22.22 1.70
N ASN A 212 2.67 -22.85 2.76
CA ASN A 212 3.33 -23.97 3.43
C ASN A 212 3.36 -25.21 2.54
N GLN A 213 2.26 -25.51 1.85
CA GLN A 213 2.21 -26.60 0.89
C GLN A 213 3.17 -26.35 -0.29
N GLN A 214 3.20 -25.12 -0.81
CA GLN A 214 4.13 -24.74 -1.87
C GLN A 214 5.60 -24.88 -1.42
N LYS A 215 5.93 -24.49 -0.19
CA LYS A 215 7.27 -24.68 0.39
C LYS A 215 7.64 -26.16 0.48
N THR A 216 6.75 -27.03 0.96
CA THR A 216 6.99 -28.48 1.01
C THR A 216 7.28 -29.04 -0.39
N ASN A 217 6.43 -28.69 -1.37
CA ASN A 217 6.57 -29.15 -2.75
C ASN A 217 7.87 -28.64 -3.40
N ALA A 218 8.20 -27.36 -3.21
CA ALA A 218 9.40 -26.75 -3.75
C ALA A 218 10.68 -27.32 -3.11
N TYR A 219 10.64 -27.61 -1.81
CA TYR A 219 11.75 -28.26 -1.11
C TYR A 219 11.96 -29.70 -1.59
N ALA A 220 10.86 -30.46 -1.74
CA ALA A 220 10.91 -31.80 -2.30
C ALA A 220 11.51 -31.75 -3.72
N LEU A 221 10.97 -30.93 -4.63
CA LEU A 221 11.52 -30.82 -5.99
C LEU A 221 13.01 -30.44 -6.04
N ALA A 222 13.46 -29.56 -5.14
CA ALA A 222 14.85 -29.13 -5.10
C ALA A 222 15.82 -30.19 -4.54
N ASN A 223 15.35 -31.07 -3.65
CA ASN A 223 16.20 -32.02 -2.91
C ASN A 223 15.93 -33.49 -3.21
N SER A 224 14.80 -33.81 -3.85
CA SER A 224 14.40 -35.15 -4.23
C SER A 224 14.05 -35.20 -5.72
N PHE A 225 14.62 -36.18 -6.40
CA PHE A 225 14.15 -36.57 -7.71
C PHE A 225 12.93 -37.47 -7.49
N ILE A 226 11.73 -36.94 -7.71
CA ILE A 226 10.50 -37.75 -7.66
C ILE A 226 10.56 -38.71 -8.87
N LYS A 227 10.91 -39.98 -8.60
CA LYS A 227 10.90 -41.05 -9.59
C LYS A 227 9.51 -41.69 -9.59
N GLU A 228 8.61 -41.18 -10.42
CA GLU A 228 7.36 -41.88 -10.71
C GLU A 228 7.64 -42.99 -11.74
N VAL A 229 7.29 -44.23 -11.41
CA VAL A 229 7.39 -45.38 -12.33
C VAL A 229 6.00 -45.68 -12.86
N ILE A 230 5.86 -45.80 -14.18
CA ILE A 230 4.60 -46.18 -14.82
C ILE A 230 4.27 -47.62 -14.41
N GLN A 231 3.23 -47.80 -13.60
CA GLN A 231 2.73 -49.13 -13.24
C GLN A 231 1.71 -49.60 -14.29
N ASN A 232 2.06 -50.65 -15.04
CA ASN A 232 1.11 -51.34 -15.92
C ASN A 232 0.23 -52.31 -15.11
N SER A 233 -0.58 -51.78 -14.19
CA SER A 233 -1.55 -52.57 -13.42
C SER A 233 -3.01 -52.14 -13.67
N GLY A 234 -3.24 -51.39 -14.75
CA GLY A 234 -4.58 -51.06 -15.24
C GLY A 234 -5.42 -50.14 -14.35
N LYS A 235 -4.90 -49.63 -13.22
CA LYS A 235 -5.70 -48.80 -12.28
C LYS A 235 -5.04 -47.57 -11.66
N SER A 236 -3.74 -47.31 -11.80
CA SER A 236 -3.16 -46.01 -11.38
C SER A 236 -1.81 -45.72 -12.05
N PHE A 237 -1.61 -44.49 -12.52
CA PHE A 237 -0.38 -44.03 -13.18
C PHE A 237 0.67 -43.46 -12.19
N VAL A 238 0.35 -43.39 -10.90
CA VAL A 238 1.19 -42.78 -9.85
C VAL A 238 1.02 -43.56 -8.54
N GLY A 239 2.10 -43.97 -7.89
CA GLY A 239 2.07 -44.73 -6.62
C GLY A 239 3.43 -44.73 -5.91
N THR A 240 3.43 -44.61 -4.58
CA THR A 240 4.64 -44.54 -3.74
C THR A 240 5.19 -45.92 -3.39
N PHE A 241 6.50 -46.13 -3.54
CA PHE A 241 7.21 -47.32 -3.05
C PHE A 241 8.08 -47.03 -1.82
N THR A 242 8.19 -47.99 -0.91
CA THR A 242 9.22 -48.08 0.14
C THR A 242 10.54 -48.60 -0.47
N ALA A 243 11.64 -47.89 -0.21
CA ALA A 243 12.93 -47.99 -0.89
C ALA A 243 13.76 -49.26 -0.60
N ASN A 244 13.24 -50.45 -0.87
CA ASN A 244 13.93 -51.72 -0.60
C ASN A 244 14.34 -52.53 -1.86
N GLN A 245 14.40 -51.92 -3.04
CA GLN A 245 14.86 -52.58 -4.27
C GLN A 245 16.02 -51.81 -4.90
N VAL A 246 17.14 -52.51 -5.15
CA VAL A 246 18.35 -51.97 -5.78
C VAL A 246 18.03 -51.52 -7.20
N GLN A 247 18.36 -50.26 -7.55
CA GLN A 247 18.20 -49.77 -8.93
C GLN A 247 19.07 -50.59 -9.89
N PRO A 248 18.53 -51.10 -11.01
CA PRO A 248 19.35 -51.60 -12.10
C PRO A 248 20.21 -50.46 -12.64
N SER A 249 21.49 -50.73 -12.90
CA SER A 249 22.53 -49.77 -13.31
C SER A 249 22.29 -49.04 -14.65
N ASN A 250 21.15 -49.27 -15.31
CA ASN A 250 20.93 -48.95 -16.72
C ASN A 250 19.64 -48.13 -16.97
N TYR A 251 19.20 -47.28 -16.03
CA TYR A 251 18.06 -46.39 -16.27
C TYR A 251 18.52 -45.07 -16.90
N SER A 252 18.08 -44.83 -18.13
CA SER A 252 18.09 -43.54 -18.82
C SER A 252 16.64 -43.08 -18.97
N PHE A 253 16.30 -41.89 -18.47
CA PHE A 253 14.99 -41.28 -18.70
C PHE A 253 15.03 -40.51 -20.03
N VAL A 254 14.21 -40.90 -21.00
CA VAL A 254 13.81 -40.04 -22.12
C VAL A 254 12.37 -39.63 -21.87
N ALA A 255 12.14 -38.34 -21.57
CA ALA A 255 10.80 -37.77 -21.55
C ALA A 255 10.44 -37.37 -22.99
N PHE A 256 9.34 -37.91 -23.51
CA PHE A 256 8.77 -37.47 -24.79
C PHE A 256 7.69 -36.42 -24.51
N SER A 257 7.75 -35.28 -25.21
CA SER A 257 6.80 -34.16 -25.08
C SER A 257 5.85 -34.04 -26.29
N ALA A 258 5.50 -35.15 -26.96
CA ALA A 258 4.66 -35.12 -28.15
C ALA A 258 3.54 -36.17 -28.08
N ASP A 259 2.38 -35.80 -28.63
CA ASP A 259 1.18 -36.62 -28.72
C ASP A 259 1.45 -37.91 -29.53
N VAL A 260 1.05 -39.06 -28.97
CA VAL A 260 1.42 -40.40 -29.43
C VAL A 260 0.19 -41.14 -29.95
N THR A 261 -0.42 -40.63 -31.03
CA THR A 261 -1.38 -41.42 -31.81
C THR A 261 -1.45 -40.98 -33.29
N PRO A 262 -1.53 -41.90 -34.30
CA PRO A 262 -1.36 -43.35 -34.25
C PRO A 262 -0.15 -43.88 -35.05
N GLY A 263 0.56 -44.86 -34.48
CA GLY A 263 1.02 -46.03 -35.24
C GLY A 263 2.43 -46.04 -35.83
N ASN A 264 3.26 -46.95 -35.29
CA ASN A 264 4.52 -47.49 -35.84
C ASN A 264 5.80 -46.69 -35.61
N TYR A 265 6.31 -46.72 -34.37
CA TYR A 265 7.72 -46.42 -34.10
C TYR A 265 8.52 -47.71 -33.95
N LYS A 266 9.57 -47.86 -34.76
CA LYS A 266 10.62 -48.86 -34.54
C LYS A 266 11.58 -48.29 -33.50
N TYR A 267 11.57 -48.86 -32.30
CA TYR A 267 12.50 -48.48 -31.23
C TYR A 267 13.96 -48.57 -31.71
N ALA A 268 14.78 -47.60 -31.32
CA ALA A 268 16.22 -47.64 -31.58
C ALA A 268 16.84 -48.78 -30.74
N ARG A 269 17.44 -49.76 -31.42
CA ARG A 269 18.22 -50.83 -30.80
C ARG A 269 19.51 -50.22 -30.27
N ARG A 270 19.82 -50.44 -28.99
CA ARG A 270 21.10 -50.04 -28.39
C ARG A 270 22.23 -50.79 -29.09
N THR A 271 23.03 -50.09 -29.90
CA THR A 271 24.33 -50.61 -30.36
C THR A 271 25.36 -50.25 -29.29
N VAL A 272 25.94 -51.26 -28.66
CA VAL A 272 27.06 -51.10 -27.72
C VAL A 272 28.33 -51.19 -28.54
N TRP A 273 29.18 -50.16 -28.48
CA TRP A 273 30.56 -50.22 -28.95
C TRP A 273 31.44 -50.72 -27.80
#